data_AF-A0A497PML2-F1
#
_entry.id   AF-A0A497PML2-F1
#
_cell.length_a   1.000
_cell.length_b   1.000
_cell.length_c   1.000
_cell.angle_alpha   90.00
_cell.angle_beta   90.00
_cell.angle_gamma   90.00
#
_symmetry.space_group_name_H-M   'P 1'
#
loop_
_entity.id
_entity.type
_entity.pdbx_description
1 polymer ?
#
loop_
_entity_poly.entity_id
_entity_poly.type
_entity_poly.pdbx_seq_one_letter_code
_entity_poly.pdbx_strand_id
1 'polypeptide(L)'
;MSKKITDELINKRLEAKGFGDKQANQPWEARKSVMDHFDIFFTDNWTDKADFYVYPESTSDGYEVWVATEDIRSISLSEDVHYYDSNLGEPLEEFIRYSNGDNDFPSIIYVDDEEAHYVEYAIEQLFYYLAERFTEEVTDELINEGYELEEVLD
;
A
#
# COMPACT_ATOMS: atom_id res chain seq x y z
N MET A 1 -30.72 -15.40 -22.28
CA MET A 1 -29.92 -14.20 -22.00
C MET A 1 -28.62 -14.71 -21.41
N SER A 2 -27.51 -14.51 -22.11
CA SER A 2 -26.19 -14.76 -21.52
C SER A 2 -25.95 -13.74 -20.40
N LYS A 3 -25.32 -14.15 -19.30
CA LYS A 3 -24.89 -13.23 -18.25
C LYS A 3 -23.59 -12.58 -18.69
N LYS A 4 -23.58 -11.27 -18.90
CA LYS A 4 -22.39 -10.53 -19.32
C LYS A 4 -21.65 -9.94 -18.14
N ILE A 5 -20.32 -9.98 -18.19
CA ILE A 5 -19.46 -9.22 -17.29
C ILE A 5 -19.57 -7.74 -17.68
N THR A 6 -19.74 -6.87 -16.69
CA THR A 6 -19.81 -5.41 -16.89
C THR A 6 -18.95 -4.71 -15.86
N ASP A 7 -18.49 -3.50 -16.17
CA ASP A 7 -17.69 -2.68 -15.25
C ASP A 7 -18.43 -2.43 -13.92
N GLU A 8 -19.75 -2.18 -13.97
CA GLU A 8 -20.57 -2.01 -12.77
C GLU A 8 -20.58 -3.27 -11.89
N LEU A 9 -20.60 -4.46 -12.50
CA LEU A 9 -20.58 -5.72 -11.77
C LEU A 9 -19.21 -5.99 -11.15
N ILE A 10 -18.13 -5.70 -11.88
CA ILE A 10 -16.76 -5.80 -11.40
C ILE A 10 -16.59 -4.83 -10.22
N ASN A 11 -16.92 -3.55 -10.39
CA ASN A 11 -16.80 -2.54 -9.35
C ASN A 11 -17.58 -2.95 -8.09
N LYS A 12 -18.80 -3.47 -8.22
CA LYS A 12 -19.58 -3.95 -7.07
C LYS A 12 -18.86 -5.07 -6.29
N ARG A 13 -18.14 -5.96 -6.97
CA ARG A 13 -17.34 -7.03 -6.32
C ARG A 13 -16.07 -6.46 -5.69
N LEU A 14 -15.41 -5.51 -6.36
CA LEU A 14 -14.25 -4.80 -5.83
C LEU A 14 -14.59 -4.00 -4.57
N GLU A 15 -15.70 -3.26 -4.56
CA GLU A 15 -16.17 -2.52 -3.38
C GLU A 15 -16.38 -3.42 -2.17
N ALA A 16 -16.84 -4.67 -2.40
CA ALA A 16 -17.01 -5.67 -1.35
C ALA A 16 -15.68 -6.24 -0.84
N LYS A 17 -14.63 -6.25 -1.68
CA LYS A 17 -13.24 -6.58 -1.28
C LYS A 17 -12.48 -5.36 -0.70
N GLY A 18 -13.03 -4.15 -0.79
CA GLY A 18 -12.41 -2.91 -0.31
C GLY A 18 -11.65 -2.11 -1.36
N PHE A 19 -11.72 -2.47 -2.65
CA PHE A 19 -10.87 -1.90 -3.70
C PHE A 19 -11.66 -1.36 -4.91
N GLY A 20 -12.92 -0.98 -4.70
CA GLY A 20 -13.75 -0.39 -5.74
C GLY A 20 -13.71 1.14 -5.75
N ASP A 21 -14.51 1.74 -6.64
CA ASP A 21 -14.61 3.19 -6.85
C ASP A 21 -14.94 3.94 -5.55
N LYS A 22 -15.78 3.36 -4.68
CA LYS A 22 -16.09 3.95 -3.37
C LYS A 22 -14.81 4.22 -2.56
N GLN A 23 -13.90 3.25 -2.49
CA GLN A 23 -12.67 3.38 -1.73
C GLN A 23 -11.64 4.23 -2.46
N ALA A 24 -11.54 4.09 -3.79
CA ALA A 24 -10.63 4.91 -4.60
C ALA A 24 -10.92 6.42 -4.47
N ASN A 25 -12.18 6.81 -4.30
CA ASN A 25 -12.59 8.21 -4.13
C ASN A 25 -12.55 8.70 -2.66
N GLN A 26 -12.06 7.89 -1.72
CA GLN A 26 -12.04 8.19 -0.29
C GLN A 26 -10.66 7.81 0.29
N PRO A 27 -9.72 8.75 0.46
CA PRO A 27 -8.33 8.46 0.86
C PRO A 27 -8.21 7.60 2.12
N TRP A 28 -9.07 7.86 3.12
CA TRP A 28 -9.08 7.10 4.37
C TRP A 28 -9.56 5.65 4.20
N GLU A 29 -10.48 5.37 3.26
CA GLU A 29 -10.93 4.00 2.97
C GLU A 29 -9.89 3.24 2.14
N ALA A 30 -9.23 3.93 1.20
CA ALA A 30 -8.12 3.35 0.45
C ALA A 30 -6.98 2.94 1.39
N ARG A 31 -6.56 3.85 2.28
CA ARG A 31 -5.55 3.59 3.31
C ARG A 31 -5.92 2.39 4.17
N LYS A 32 -7.14 2.38 4.70
CA LYS A 32 -7.62 1.27 5.52
C LYS A 32 -7.57 -0.06 4.76
N SER A 33 -8.02 -0.07 3.50
CA SER A 33 -8.06 -1.30 2.70
C SER A 33 -6.67 -1.88 2.44
N VAL A 34 -5.68 -1.02 2.17
CA VAL A 34 -4.27 -1.43 2.05
C VAL A 34 -3.73 -1.96 3.38
N MET A 35 -3.98 -1.24 4.49
CA MET A 35 -3.49 -1.65 5.81
C MET A 35 -4.07 -2.99 6.25
N ASP A 36 -5.39 -3.18 6.07
CA ASP A 36 -6.10 -4.42 6.38
C ASP A 36 -5.65 -5.57 5.46
N HIS A 37 -5.26 -5.31 4.21
CA HIS A 37 -4.81 -6.35 3.28
C HIS A 37 -3.41 -6.89 3.61
N PHE A 38 -2.48 -6.00 3.96
CA PHE A 38 -1.10 -6.35 4.28
C PHE A 38 -0.87 -6.62 5.78
N ASP A 39 -1.91 -6.51 6.61
CA ASP A 39 -1.82 -6.64 8.06
C ASP A 39 -0.70 -5.74 8.64
N ILE A 40 -0.73 -4.44 8.29
CA ILE A 40 0.26 -3.44 8.75
C ILE A 40 -0.36 -2.42 9.72
N PHE A 41 0.50 -1.82 10.55
CA PHE A 41 0.13 -0.76 11.47
C PHE A 41 1.16 0.37 11.46
N PHE A 42 0.72 1.59 11.13
CA PHE A 42 1.55 2.79 11.26
C PHE A 42 1.56 3.31 12.68
N THR A 43 2.69 3.88 13.10
CA THR A 43 2.79 4.63 14.35
C THR A 43 3.77 5.79 14.23
N ASP A 44 3.37 6.92 14.80
CA ASP A 44 4.21 8.10 15.06
C ASP A 44 4.96 8.04 16.41
N ASN A 45 4.76 6.97 17.18
CA ASN A 45 5.36 6.81 18.50
C ASN A 45 6.56 5.87 18.40
N TRP A 46 7.76 6.44 18.55
CA TRP A 46 9.01 5.70 18.42
C TRP A 46 9.02 4.44 19.30
N THR A 47 9.33 3.30 18.69
CA THR A 47 9.35 1.99 19.33
C THR A 47 10.48 1.15 18.77
N ASP A 48 11.14 0.35 19.61
CA ASP A 48 12.17 -0.60 19.18
C ASP A 48 11.60 -1.90 18.57
N LYS A 49 10.27 -1.94 18.41
CA LYS A 49 9.50 -3.06 17.86
C LYS A 49 8.94 -2.80 16.47
N ALA A 50 9.23 -1.65 15.86
CA ALA A 50 8.86 -1.45 14.47
C ALA A 50 9.74 -2.34 13.58
N ASP A 51 9.14 -2.85 12.52
CA ASP A 51 9.75 -3.66 11.48
C ASP A 51 10.33 -2.78 10.37
N PHE A 52 9.85 -1.54 10.25
CA PHE A 52 10.39 -0.54 9.33
C PHE A 52 10.30 0.86 9.94
N TYR A 53 11.28 1.70 9.63
CA TYR A 53 11.44 3.03 10.20
C TYR A 53 11.66 4.05 9.09
N VAL A 54 10.89 5.14 9.11
CA VAL A 54 11.12 6.31 8.28
C VAL A 54 11.19 7.56 9.16
N TYR A 55 12.33 8.24 9.19
CA TYR A 55 12.52 9.41 10.06
C TYR A 55 13.57 10.39 9.55
N PRO A 56 13.44 11.69 9.88
CA PRO A 56 14.42 12.69 9.52
C PRO A 56 15.62 12.68 10.48
N GLU A 57 16.80 13.02 9.97
CA GLU A 57 18.03 13.25 10.72
C GLU A 57 18.72 14.53 10.25
N SER A 58 19.22 15.31 11.20
CA SER A 58 19.97 16.53 10.90
C SER A 58 21.46 16.21 10.73
N THR A 59 22.05 16.68 9.63
CA THR A 59 23.50 16.60 9.42
C THR A 59 24.23 17.64 10.26
N SER A 60 25.52 17.41 10.52
CA SER A 60 26.34 18.32 11.34
C SER A 60 26.49 19.74 10.76
N ASP A 61 26.29 19.90 9.46
CA ASP A 61 26.36 21.15 8.72
C ASP A 61 24.98 21.79 8.45
N GLY A 62 23.90 21.21 8.99
CA GLY A 62 22.57 21.83 9.02
C GLY A 62 21.68 21.50 7.83
N TYR A 63 21.97 20.42 7.10
CA TYR A 63 21.01 19.81 6.16
C TYR A 63 20.14 18.78 6.90
N GLU A 64 19.03 18.42 6.27
CA GLU A 64 18.17 17.33 6.70
C GLU A 64 18.28 16.20 5.69
N VAL A 65 18.38 14.98 6.19
CA VAL A 65 18.31 13.74 5.42
C VAL A 65 17.27 12.84 6.06
N TRP A 66 16.82 11.84 5.34
CA TRP A 66 15.83 10.88 5.81
C TRP A 66 16.45 9.49 5.87
N VAL A 67 16.11 8.73 6.89
CA VAL A 67 16.46 7.32 7.04
C VAL A 67 15.22 6.50 6.77
N ALA A 68 15.28 5.52 5.87
CA ALA A 68 14.29 4.48 5.63
C ALA A 68 14.97 3.11 5.79
N THR A 69 14.66 2.36 6.85
CA THR A 69 15.39 1.12 7.16
C THR A 69 14.56 0.10 7.91
N GLU A 70 14.87 -1.19 7.73
CA GLU A 70 14.35 -2.29 8.55
C GLU A 70 15.14 -2.48 9.86
N ASP A 71 16.40 -2.01 9.94
CA ASP A 71 17.25 -2.20 11.12
C ASP A 71 18.04 -0.92 11.48
N ILE A 72 17.49 -0.18 12.46
CA ILE A 72 18.12 1.01 13.04
C ILE A 72 19.49 0.74 13.69
N ARG A 73 19.90 -0.52 13.88
CA ARG A 73 21.22 -0.88 14.42
C ARG A 73 22.27 -1.08 13.33
N SER A 74 21.87 -1.11 12.06
CA SER A 74 22.74 -1.43 10.93
C SER A 74 22.42 -0.59 9.69
N ILE A 75 22.42 0.73 9.84
CA ILE A 75 22.08 1.67 8.77
C ILE A 75 23.17 1.72 7.69
N SER A 76 22.76 1.54 6.43
CA SER A 76 23.58 1.65 5.23
C SER A 76 23.41 3.04 4.60
N LEU A 77 24.44 3.88 4.62
CA LEU A 77 24.37 5.23 4.03
C LEU A 77 24.04 5.25 2.53
N SER A 78 24.37 4.18 1.81
CA SER A 78 24.13 4.09 0.37
C SER A 78 22.75 3.56 0.00
N GLU A 79 22.03 2.98 0.95
CA GLU A 79 20.75 2.29 0.71
C GLU A 79 19.63 2.93 1.53
N ASP A 80 19.87 3.19 2.81
CA ASP A 80 18.83 3.61 3.76
C ASP A 80 18.71 5.13 3.91
N VAL A 81 19.68 5.91 3.40
CA VAL A 81 19.74 7.37 3.60
C VAL A 81 19.37 8.12 2.33
N HIS A 82 18.31 8.90 2.41
CA HIS A 82 17.71 9.64 1.31
C HIS A 82 17.82 11.14 1.55
N TYR A 83 18.25 11.88 0.54
CA TYR A 83 18.33 13.34 0.63
C TYR A 83 16.95 14.02 0.46
N TYR A 84 16.01 13.39 -0.24
CA TYR A 84 14.66 13.91 -0.47
C TYR A 84 13.62 12.96 0.09
N ASP A 85 12.66 13.51 0.82
CA ASP A 85 11.47 12.82 1.32
C ASP A 85 10.61 12.24 0.18
N SER A 86 10.60 12.88 -0.99
CA SER A 86 9.92 12.41 -2.20
C SER A 86 10.37 11.01 -2.65
N ASN A 87 11.55 10.55 -2.22
CA ASN A 87 12.10 9.24 -2.58
C ASN A 87 11.78 8.16 -1.53
N LEU A 88 11.07 8.48 -0.45
CA LEU A 88 10.75 7.55 0.64
C LEU A 88 9.51 6.69 0.34
N GLY A 89 8.70 7.09 -0.66
CA GLY A 89 7.50 6.35 -1.03
C GLY A 89 7.80 4.96 -1.59
N GLU A 90 8.82 4.85 -2.44
CA GLU A 90 9.26 3.58 -3.03
C GLU A 90 9.75 2.55 -2.00
N PRO A 91 10.71 2.86 -1.09
CA PRO A 91 11.15 1.89 -0.09
C PRO A 91 10.04 1.53 0.91
N LEU A 92 9.15 2.47 1.25
CA LEU A 92 7.99 2.17 2.10
C LEU A 92 6.99 1.23 1.39
N GLU A 93 6.69 1.48 0.12
CA GLU A 93 5.86 0.61 -0.71
C GLU A 93 6.44 -0.81 -0.80
N GLU A 94 7.75 -0.91 -1.06
CA GLU A 94 8.47 -2.18 -1.17
C GLU A 94 8.39 -2.96 0.15
N PHE A 95 8.68 -2.31 1.29
CA PHE A 95 8.56 -2.95 2.59
C PHE A 95 7.14 -3.48 2.83
N ILE A 96 6.11 -2.67 2.63
CA ILE A 96 4.71 -3.09 2.87
C ILE A 96 4.34 -4.28 1.98
N ARG A 97 4.69 -4.23 0.70
CA ARG A 97 4.38 -5.27 -0.30
C ARG A 97 4.94 -6.63 0.08
N TYR A 98 6.11 -6.66 0.72
CA TYR A 98 6.81 -7.88 1.13
C TYR A 98 6.78 -8.13 2.64
N SER A 99 6.04 -7.31 3.38
CA SER A 99 5.80 -7.52 4.80
C SER A 99 5.10 -8.86 5.04
N ASN A 100 5.36 -9.46 6.21
CA ASN A 100 4.80 -10.74 6.60
C ASN A 100 3.94 -10.60 7.86
N GLY A 101 3.30 -9.43 8.02
CA GLY A 101 2.33 -9.20 9.08
C GLY A 101 1.16 -10.18 8.99
N ASP A 102 0.53 -10.42 10.12
CA ASP A 102 -0.75 -11.13 10.19
C ASP A 102 -1.70 -10.48 11.20
N ASN A 103 -2.95 -10.95 11.22
CA ASN A 103 -4.00 -10.39 12.07
C ASN A 103 -3.68 -10.44 13.58
N ASP A 104 -2.85 -11.38 14.05
CA ASP A 104 -2.41 -11.47 15.44
C ASP A 104 -1.12 -10.67 15.69
N PHE A 105 -0.26 -10.56 14.67
CA PHE A 105 1.05 -9.91 14.70
C PHE A 105 1.25 -9.03 13.45
N PRO A 106 0.63 -7.83 13.40
CA PRO A 106 0.78 -6.95 12.26
C PRO A 106 2.20 -6.42 12.17
N SER A 107 2.68 -6.13 10.96
CA SER A 107 3.96 -5.45 10.77
C SER A 107 3.84 -3.98 11.19
N ILE A 108 4.69 -3.56 12.11
CA ILE A 108 4.67 -2.21 12.70
C ILE A 108 5.61 -1.32 11.90
N ILE A 109 5.11 -0.20 11.40
CA ILE A 109 5.88 0.77 10.62
C ILE A 109 5.93 2.08 11.40
N TYR A 110 7.12 2.48 11.80
CA TYR A 110 7.34 3.81 12.36
C TYR A 110 7.53 4.84 11.24
N VAL A 111 6.77 5.93 11.30
CA VAL A 111 6.96 7.12 10.46
C VAL A 111 6.82 8.36 11.33
N ASP A 112 7.70 9.34 11.17
CA ASP A 112 7.66 10.57 12.00
C ASP A 112 6.38 11.41 11.76
N ASP A 113 5.78 11.27 10.57
CA ASP A 113 4.50 11.88 10.19
C ASP A 113 3.68 10.88 9.34
N GLU A 114 2.59 10.38 9.91
CA GLU A 114 1.68 9.43 9.24
C GLU A 114 0.90 10.01 8.06
N GLU A 115 0.80 11.35 7.98
CA GLU A 115 0.15 12.11 6.92
C GLU A 115 1.16 12.65 5.89
N ALA A 116 2.44 12.28 5.99
CA ALA A 116 3.44 12.71 5.03
C ALA A 116 3.13 12.23 3.61
N HIS A 117 3.47 13.05 2.62
CA HIS A 117 3.19 12.77 1.21
C HIS A 117 3.77 11.44 0.72
N TYR A 118 4.93 11.01 1.23
CA TYR A 118 5.52 9.71 0.87
C TYR A 118 4.69 8.52 1.40
N VAL A 119 4.02 8.67 2.54
CA VAL A 119 3.10 7.66 3.10
C VAL A 119 1.84 7.59 2.23
N GLU A 120 1.25 8.75 1.91
CA GLU A 120 0.09 8.82 1.02
C GLU A 120 0.40 8.19 -0.35
N TYR A 121 1.56 8.51 -0.93
CA TYR A 121 2.02 7.95 -2.18
C TYR A 121 2.14 6.42 -2.13
N ALA A 122 2.84 5.87 -1.11
CA ALA A 122 3.01 4.43 -0.97
C ALA A 122 1.65 3.70 -0.86
N ILE A 123 0.73 4.25 -0.06
CA ILE A 123 -0.62 3.72 0.09
C ILE A 123 -1.39 3.75 -1.23
N GLU A 124 -1.32 4.85 -1.98
CA GLU A 124 -2.01 4.99 -3.27
C GLU A 124 -1.47 3.98 -4.30
N GLN A 125 -0.15 3.82 -4.40
CA GLN A 125 0.47 2.83 -5.30
C GLN A 125 0.03 1.40 -4.95
N LEU A 126 0.04 1.05 -3.66
CA LEU A 126 -0.41 -0.27 -3.20
C LEU A 126 -1.90 -0.49 -3.45
N PHE A 127 -2.73 0.54 -3.26
CA PHE A 127 -4.16 0.46 -3.53
C PHE A 127 -4.42 0.16 -5.02
N TYR A 128 -3.77 0.88 -5.92
CA TYR A 128 -3.91 0.64 -7.37
C TYR A 128 -3.41 -0.75 -7.76
N TYR A 129 -2.27 -1.17 -7.23
CA TYR A 129 -1.74 -2.51 -7.45
C TYR A 129 -2.73 -3.61 -7.03
N LEU A 130 -3.33 -3.48 -5.85
CA LEU A 130 -4.31 -4.45 -5.35
C LEU A 130 -5.63 -4.39 -6.12
N ALA A 131 -6.12 -3.20 -6.48
CA ALA A 131 -7.33 -3.03 -7.27
C ALA A 131 -7.21 -3.67 -8.65
N GLU A 132 -6.07 -3.55 -9.32
CA GLU A 132 -5.78 -4.22 -10.59
C GLU A 132 -5.80 -5.74 -10.42
N ARG A 133 -5.07 -6.27 -9.42
CA ARG A 133 -5.05 -7.72 -9.14
C ARG A 133 -6.43 -8.29 -8.79
N PHE A 134 -7.20 -7.58 -7.99
CA PHE A 134 -8.56 -8.01 -7.65
C PHE A 134 -9.52 -7.89 -8.82
N THR A 135 -9.26 -7.02 -9.79
CA THR A 135 -10.05 -6.96 -11.03
C THR A 135 -9.87 -8.24 -11.84
N GLU A 136 -8.63 -8.73 -11.96
CA GLU A 136 -8.35 -10.03 -12.58
C GLU A 136 -9.04 -11.17 -11.82
N GLU A 137 -8.88 -11.22 -10.50
CA GLU A 137 -9.49 -12.25 -9.64
C GLU A 137 -11.02 -12.28 -9.75
N VAL A 138 -11.66 -11.11 -9.65
CA VAL A 138 -13.12 -10.97 -9.79
C VAL A 138 -13.59 -11.40 -11.18
N THR A 139 -12.83 -11.07 -12.23
CA THR A 139 -13.16 -11.48 -13.60
C THR A 139 -13.13 -13.00 -13.73
N ASP A 140 -12.10 -13.65 -13.20
CA ASP A 140 -11.99 -15.11 -13.16
C ASP A 140 -13.11 -15.76 -12.34
N GLU A 141 -13.44 -15.21 -11.16
CA GLU A 141 -14.58 -15.64 -10.35
C GLU A 141 -15.89 -15.59 -11.16
N LEU A 142 -16.14 -14.49 -11.86
CA LEU A 142 -17.35 -14.30 -12.68
C LEU A 142 -17.42 -15.29 -13.85
N ILE A 143 -16.30 -15.55 -14.53
CA ILE A 143 -16.22 -16.56 -15.59
C ILE A 143 -16.59 -17.95 -15.02
N ASN A 144 -16.04 -18.30 -13.85
CA ASN A 144 -16.37 -19.56 -13.17
C ASN A 144 -17.84 -19.65 -12.74
N GLU A 145 -18.48 -18.52 -12.44
CA GLU A 145 -19.93 -18.42 -12.15
C GLU A 145 -20.81 -18.48 -13.43
N GLY A 146 -20.20 -18.58 -14.61
CA GLY A 146 -20.88 -18.70 -15.91
C GLY A 146 -21.24 -17.36 -16.55
N TYR A 147 -20.55 -16.27 -16.18
CA TYR A 147 -20.60 -15.02 -16.93
C TYR A 147 -19.66 -15.09 -18.14
N GLU A 148 -20.01 -14.37 -19.19
CA GLU A 148 -19.22 -14.26 -20.41
C GLU A 148 -18.64 -12.85 -20.53
N LEU A 149 -17.37 -12.76 -20.93
CA LEU A 149 -16.76 -11.51 -21.39
C LEU A 149 -17.55 -10.98 -22.60
N GLU A 150 -17.62 -9.66 -22.72
CA GLU A 150 -18.10 -9.04 -23.95
C GLU A 150 -17.05 -9.29 -25.03
N GLU A 151 -17.43 -9.95 -26.14
CA GLU A 151 -16.52 -10.08 -27.28
C GLU A 151 -16.30 -8.69 -27.84
N VAL A 152 -15.08 -8.15 -27.69
CA VAL A 152 -14.68 -6.93 -28.37
C VAL A 152 -14.64 -7.28 -29.86
N LEU A 153 -15.66 -6.87 -30.60
CA LEU A 153 -15.68 -6.95 -32.05
C LEU A 153 -14.71 -5.89 -32.59
N ASP A 154 -13.55 -6.33 -33.07
CA ASP A 154 -12.57 -5.53 -33.83
C ASP A 154 -13.19 -4.89 -35.09
#